data_AF-A0A524JKB9-F1
#
_entry.id   AF-A0A524JKB9-F1
#
_cell.length_a   1.000
_cell.length_b   1.000
_cell.length_c   1.000
_cell.angle_alpha   90.00
_cell.angle_beta   90.00
_cell.angle_gamma   90.00
#
_symmetry.space_group_name_H-M   'P 1'
#
loop_
_entity.id
_entity.type
_entity.pdbx_description
1 polymer ?
#
loop_
_entity_poly.entity_id
_entity_poly.type
_entity_poly.pdbx_seq_one_letter_code
_entity_poly.pdbx_strand_id
1 'polypeptide(L)'
;VHTYFIQPYVIPTGSLERTLRIGDLLFVSKFHYGARTPMTTIAAPMVHDTLPGIGVKSYLNKPQLPYFRLPGFTKVKRNDIVVFSWPADTVYQFFRKDKGVKKPIDKKSNYVKRCVGVPGDSLEVIDGYVYIDGKKLELPERAKPQYDYTIYGNNGVSSKLLQEIGVIDFQRKFISPPLNQIQVDALGKYIIGFNRRGDGQLELYTKETGIPVDLIRKLNLPLKEETARAREAALTDGMVAELKKNPSIDSVERVIAPKGKRGINLFPQSPDYDWNYDQLGPIYIPEKGKTVALNLKVLPLYKKIIREYEGNKLEVSGNQILINGQVVDSYTFKQDYYWMMGDNRDHSEDSRAWGYVPENHIVGTPIFIWLSFDNFNDGITHWKPRWDRIFTTVHGDGQPRSYFRYFLIALAAYFIGSYFWGKRKKNRK
;
A
#
# COMPACT_ATOMS: atom_id res chain seq x y z
N VAL A 1 18.13 4.59 -18.78
CA VAL A 1 17.96 3.12 -18.87
C VAL A 1 16.53 2.78 -18.52
N HIS A 2 15.70 2.52 -19.52
CA HIS A 2 14.36 1.98 -19.28
C HIS A 2 14.51 0.46 -19.20
N THR A 3 14.42 -0.11 -18.00
CA THR A 3 14.36 -1.57 -17.85
C THR A 3 13.00 -2.00 -18.39
N TYR A 4 13.00 -2.47 -19.64
CA TYR A 4 11.78 -2.71 -20.41
C TYR A 4 10.98 -3.93 -19.89
N PHE A 5 11.67 -4.93 -19.32
CA PHE A 5 11.06 -6.22 -18.96
C PHE A 5 10.71 -6.34 -17.48
N ILE A 6 11.72 -6.16 -16.63
CA ILE A 6 11.62 -6.28 -15.19
C ILE A 6 12.17 -4.99 -14.59
N GLN A 7 11.42 -4.38 -13.68
CA GLN A 7 11.87 -3.19 -12.98
C GLN A 7 11.90 -3.43 -11.46
N PRO A 8 12.97 -3.00 -10.76
CA PRO A 8 13.00 -3.05 -9.31
C PRO A 8 12.11 -1.96 -8.71
N TYR A 9 11.39 -2.30 -7.65
CA TYR A 9 10.59 -1.39 -6.83
C TYR A 9 10.89 -1.61 -5.35
N VAL A 10 10.72 -0.56 -4.55
CA VAL A 10 10.84 -0.59 -3.09
C VAL A 10 9.45 -0.43 -2.50
N ILE A 11 9.15 -1.12 -1.40
CA ILE A 11 7.96 -0.91 -0.59
C ILE A 11 8.31 -0.01 0.62
N PRO A 12 7.99 1.30 0.57
CA PRO A 12 8.31 2.22 1.66
C PRO A 12 7.20 2.33 2.73
N THR A 13 5.98 1.87 2.43
CA THR A 13 4.79 2.02 3.29
C THR A 13 4.06 0.70 3.51
N GLY A 14 3.37 0.58 4.65
CA GLY A 14 2.68 -0.63 5.13
C GLY A 14 1.27 -0.86 4.57
N SER A 15 0.92 -0.29 3.41
CA SER A 15 -0.44 -0.45 2.86
C SER A 15 -0.81 -1.89 2.47
N LEU A 16 0.19 -2.75 2.24
CA LEU A 16 0.05 -4.18 1.99
C LEU A 16 0.71 -4.99 3.12
N GLU A 17 0.83 -4.41 4.32
CA GLU A 17 1.55 -5.02 5.45
C GLU A 17 1.12 -6.47 5.68
N ARG A 18 2.05 -7.30 6.15
CA ARG A 18 1.99 -8.78 6.17
C ARG A 18 2.01 -9.49 4.82
N THR A 19 1.43 -8.95 3.76
CA THR A 19 1.55 -9.50 2.40
C THR A 19 2.89 -9.06 1.78
N LEU A 20 3.07 -7.75 1.63
CA LEU A 20 4.31 -7.08 1.23
C LEU A 20 4.66 -6.06 2.30
N ARG A 21 5.83 -6.25 2.93
CA ARG A 21 6.23 -5.48 4.12
C ARG A 21 7.08 -4.29 3.72
N ILE A 22 7.09 -3.27 4.57
CA ILE A 22 8.07 -2.17 4.46
C ILE A 22 9.47 -2.77 4.38
N GLY A 23 10.27 -2.28 3.43
CA GLY A 23 11.62 -2.77 3.16
C GLY A 23 11.71 -4.00 2.26
N ASP A 24 10.60 -4.50 1.71
CA ASP A 24 10.64 -5.45 0.59
C ASP A 24 11.06 -4.73 -0.70
N LEU A 25 12.03 -5.32 -1.41
CA LEU A 25 12.45 -4.90 -2.74
C LEU A 25 11.96 -5.94 -3.75
N LEU A 26 11.18 -5.48 -4.73
CA LEU A 26 10.41 -6.30 -5.65
C LEU A 26 10.99 -6.24 -7.05
N PHE A 27 10.98 -7.36 -7.76
CA PHE A 27 11.01 -7.37 -9.21
C PHE A 27 9.58 -7.39 -9.75
N VAL A 28 9.27 -6.39 -10.58
CA VAL A 28 7.97 -6.22 -11.21
C VAL A 28 8.08 -6.54 -12.68
N SER A 29 7.26 -7.47 -13.15
CA SER A 29 7.13 -7.80 -14.57
C SER A 29 6.12 -6.86 -15.23
N LYS A 30 6.58 -6.14 -16.25
CA LYS A 30 5.71 -5.25 -17.04
C LYS A 30 4.95 -5.99 -18.15
N PHE A 31 5.44 -7.16 -18.57
CA PHE A 31 4.86 -7.91 -19.69
C PHE A 31 3.65 -8.77 -19.31
N HIS A 32 3.48 -9.09 -18.03
CA HIS A 32 2.29 -9.86 -17.58
C HIS A 32 0.99 -9.22 -18.09
N TYR A 33 0.88 -7.89 -17.97
CA TYR A 33 -0.29 -7.13 -18.43
C TYR A 33 -0.02 -6.28 -19.68
N GLY A 34 1.08 -6.54 -20.38
CA GLY A 34 1.52 -5.77 -21.53
C GLY A 34 2.31 -4.53 -21.14
N ALA A 35 3.57 -4.46 -21.58
CA ALA A 35 4.43 -3.33 -21.27
C ALA A 35 3.98 -2.08 -22.06
N ARG A 36 3.72 -0.97 -21.35
CA ARG A 36 3.47 0.34 -21.96
C ARG A 36 4.77 1.00 -22.41
N THR A 37 4.75 1.70 -23.54
CA THR A 37 5.89 2.51 -23.98
C THR A 37 6.03 3.77 -23.13
N PRO A 38 7.24 4.33 -23.02
CA PRO A 38 7.43 5.67 -22.47
C PRO A 38 6.63 6.70 -23.27
N MET A 39 5.92 7.59 -22.57
CA MET A 39 5.16 8.69 -23.20
C MET A 39 5.96 9.98 -23.14
N THR A 40 6.75 10.18 -22.08
CA THR A 40 7.55 11.39 -21.91
C THR A 40 8.87 11.29 -22.67
N THR A 41 9.00 12.10 -23.74
CA THR A 41 10.14 12.06 -24.68
C THR A 41 11.44 12.61 -24.09
N ILE A 42 11.35 13.67 -23.29
CA ILE A 42 12.52 14.35 -22.71
C ILE A 42 12.49 14.16 -21.20
N ALA A 43 13.38 13.30 -20.71
CA ALA A 43 13.60 13.07 -19.29
C ALA A 43 15.06 12.75 -19.01
N ALA A 44 15.53 13.16 -17.83
CA ALA A 44 16.84 12.80 -17.34
C ALA A 44 16.93 11.28 -17.12
N PRO A 45 18.06 10.65 -17.47
CA PRO A 45 18.23 9.23 -17.29
C PRO A 45 18.23 8.85 -15.81
N MET A 46 17.63 7.70 -15.48
CA MET A 46 17.65 7.07 -14.14
C MET A 46 16.93 7.85 -13.03
N VAL A 47 16.27 8.97 -13.34
CA VAL A 47 15.54 9.78 -12.35
C VAL A 47 14.06 9.80 -12.70
N HIS A 48 13.20 9.47 -11.73
CA HIS A 48 11.75 9.34 -11.97
C HIS A 48 11.04 10.69 -12.03
N ASP A 49 11.20 11.54 -11.00
CA ASP A 49 10.37 12.75 -10.82
C ASP A 49 11.17 14.07 -10.74
N THR A 50 12.17 14.12 -9.87
CA THR A 50 12.93 15.35 -9.56
C THR A 50 14.42 15.09 -9.63
N LEU A 51 15.18 16.02 -10.22
CA LEU A 51 16.64 15.96 -10.25
C LEU A 51 17.21 16.06 -8.82
N PRO A 52 18.04 15.10 -8.39
CA PRO A 52 18.67 15.14 -7.06
C PRO A 52 19.48 16.44 -6.86
N GLY A 53 19.44 17.00 -5.65
CA GLY A 53 20.22 18.18 -5.25
C GLY A 53 19.61 19.54 -5.67
N ILE A 54 18.97 19.62 -6.83
CA ILE A 54 18.43 20.89 -7.38
C ILE A 54 16.90 21.02 -7.30
N GLY A 55 16.17 19.95 -7.03
CA GLY A 55 14.73 20.03 -6.72
C GLY A 55 13.82 20.40 -7.91
N VAL A 56 14.36 20.47 -9.14
CA VAL A 56 13.57 20.73 -10.36
C VAL A 56 13.13 19.42 -11.01
N LYS A 57 12.06 19.46 -11.82
CA LYS A 57 11.54 18.29 -12.55
C LYS A 57 12.63 17.61 -13.36
N SER A 58 12.66 16.28 -13.34
CA SER A 58 13.57 15.48 -14.17
C SER A 58 13.06 15.31 -15.60
N TYR A 59 11.95 15.94 -15.98
CA TYR A 59 11.31 15.75 -17.28
C TYR A 59 10.57 17.01 -17.74
N LEU A 60 10.34 17.10 -19.05
CA LEU A 60 9.45 18.09 -19.65
C LEU A 60 8.04 17.50 -19.80
N ASN A 61 7.03 18.33 -19.54
CA ASN A 61 5.62 17.93 -19.72
C ASN A 61 5.23 17.76 -21.20
N LYS A 62 5.98 18.39 -22.13
CA LYS A 62 5.79 18.30 -23.57
C LYS A 62 7.16 18.29 -24.27
N PRO A 63 7.32 17.61 -25.42
CA PRO A 63 6.31 16.80 -26.13
C PRO A 63 5.99 15.48 -25.41
N GLN A 64 4.87 14.84 -25.78
CA GLN A 64 4.42 13.55 -25.27
C GLN A 64 4.08 12.65 -26.46
N LEU A 65 4.51 11.40 -26.42
CA LEU A 65 4.13 10.37 -27.38
C LEU A 65 2.73 9.82 -27.05
N PRO A 66 1.95 9.41 -28.07
CA PRO A 66 0.69 8.71 -27.84
C PRO A 66 0.90 7.46 -26.98
N TYR A 67 -0.12 7.13 -26.19
CA TYR A 67 -0.12 5.91 -25.40
C TYR A 67 -0.07 4.69 -26.32
N PHE A 68 0.86 3.78 -26.06
CA PHE A 68 0.93 2.48 -26.71
C PHE A 68 1.30 1.40 -25.68
N ARG A 69 0.65 0.24 -25.79
CA ARG A 69 0.88 -0.91 -24.93
C ARG A 69 1.06 -2.15 -25.79
N LEU A 70 2.13 -2.90 -25.51
CA LEU A 70 2.37 -4.20 -26.11
C LEU A 70 1.36 -5.23 -25.59
N PRO A 71 1.01 -6.28 -26.36
CA PRO A 71 0.20 -7.39 -25.85
C PRO A 71 0.81 -7.99 -24.57
N GLY A 72 -0.05 -8.26 -23.58
CA GLY A 72 0.32 -8.95 -22.35
C GLY A 72 0.10 -10.45 -22.42
N PHE A 73 0.73 -11.20 -21.51
CA PHE A 73 0.47 -12.64 -21.36
C PHE A 73 -0.87 -12.95 -20.69
N THR A 74 -1.37 -12.01 -19.88
CA THR A 74 -2.64 -12.12 -19.16
C THR A 74 -3.27 -10.74 -18.99
N LYS A 75 -4.56 -10.69 -18.65
CA LYS A 75 -5.19 -9.48 -18.08
C LYS A 75 -4.97 -9.45 -16.57
N VAL A 76 -5.18 -8.27 -15.98
CA VAL A 76 -5.25 -8.12 -14.52
C VAL A 76 -6.44 -8.94 -14.02
N LYS A 77 -6.19 -9.81 -13.05
CA LYS A 77 -7.21 -10.64 -12.43
C LYS A 77 -7.54 -10.12 -11.05
N ARG A 78 -8.73 -10.48 -10.58
CA ARG A 78 -9.12 -10.26 -9.19
C ARG A 78 -8.10 -10.94 -8.27
N ASN A 79 -7.77 -10.27 -7.18
CA ASN A 79 -6.74 -10.61 -6.19
C ASN A 79 -5.29 -10.47 -6.63
N ASP A 80 -5.00 -10.08 -7.87
CA ASP A 80 -3.62 -9.79 -8.26
C ASP A 80 -3.06 -8.62 -7.44
N ILE A 81 -1.79 -8.72 -7.02
CA ILE A 81 -1.02 -7.56 -6.62
C ILE A 81 -0.58 -6.83 -7.89
N VAL A 82 -0.86 -5.53 -7.96
CA VAL A 82 -0.65 -4.72 -9.16
C VAL A 82 0.16 -3.48 -8.80
N VAL A 83 1.16 -3.21 -9.62
CA VAL A 83 1.87 -1.92 -9.64
C VAL A 83 1.21 -1.04 -10.69
N PHE A 84 0.85 0.18 -10.31
CA PHE A 84 0.19 1.14 -11.19
C PHE A 84 0.63 2.57 -10.86
N SER A 85 0.52 3.44 -11.84
CA SER A 85 0.66 4.88 -11.67
C SER A 85 -0.54 5.44 -10.91
N TRP A 86 -0.32 6.18 -9.82
CA TRP A 86 -1.38 6.70 -8.98
C TRP A 86 -2.25 7.73 -9.73
N PRO A 87 -3.54 7.46 -9.97
CA PRO A 87 -4.36 8.31 -10.83
C PRO A 87 -4.54 9.73 -10.29
N ALA A 88 -4.66 9.89 -8.97
CA ALA A 88 -4.85 11.19 -8.32
C ALA A 88 -3.53 11.93 -8.01
N ASP A 89 -2.38 11.45 -8.49
CA ASP A 89 -1.09 12.05 -8.15
C ASP A 89 -0.99 13.54 -8.50
N THR A 90 -0.86 14.34 -7.44
CA THR A 90 -0.60 15.78 -7.50
C THR A 90 0.68 16.20 -6.78
N VAL A 91 1.50 15.28 -6.25
CA VAL A 91 2.63 15.62 -5.36
C VAL A 91 3.96 15.47 -6.07
N TYR A 92 4.94 16.35 -5.84
CA TYR A 92 6.30 16.18 -6.40
C TYR A 92 7.16 15.19 -5.61
N GLN A 93 6.99 15.19 -4.29
CA GLN A 93 7.71 14.31 -3.38
C GLN A 93 6.69 13.71 -2.42
N PHE A 94 6.80 12.41 -2.17
CA PHE A 94 6.01 11.78 -1.11
C PHE A 94 6.34 12.41 0.24
N PHE A 95 5.32 12.53 1.09
CA PHE A 95 5.45 13.03 2.47
C PHE A 95 5.89 14.50 2.62
N ARG A 96 5.90 15.28 1.52
CA ARG A 96 6.14 16.73 1.53
C ARG A 96 4.91 17.47 1.02
N LYS A 97 4.47 18.50 1.75
CA LYS A 97 3.29 19.29 1.37
C LYS A 97 3.70 20.37 0.36
N ASP A 98 3.38 20.14 -0.92
CA ASP A 98 3.70 21.05 -2.03
C ASP A 98 2.44 21.47 -2.81
N LYS A 99 2.57 22.47 -3.70
CA LYS A 99 1.51 22.86 -4.64
C LYS A 99 1.22 21.70 -5.61
N GLY A 100 -0.07 21.38 -5.77
CA GLY A 100 -0.52 20.28 -6.63
C GLY A 100 -0.09 20.42 -8.09
N VAL A 101 0.33 19.32 -8.72
CA VAL A 101 0.79 19.31 -10.12
C VAL A 101 0.19 18.23 -11.01
N LYS A 102 0.04 18.56 -12.29
CA LYS A 102 -0.33 17.58 -13.32
C LYS A 102 0.92 16.95 -13.91
N LYS A 103 1.02 15.63 -13.78
CA LYS A 103 2.11 14.82 -14.33
C LYS A 103 1.64 13.94 -15.50
N PRO A 104 2.50 13.70 -16.50
CA PRO A 104 2.32 12.62 -17.46
C PRO A 104 2.12 11.26 -16.77
N ILE A 105 1.37 10.35 -17.39
CA ILE A 105 1.00 9.07 -16.77
C ILE A 105 2.24 8.25 -16.37
N ASP A 106 3.29 8.25 -17.20
CA ASP A 106 4.54 7.52 -16.93
C ASP A 106 5.46 8.20 -15.89
N LYS A 107 5.12 9.42 -15.49
CA LYS A 107 5.80 10.21 -14.44
C LYS A 107 5.01 10.32 -13.14
N LYS A 108 3.79 9.78 -13.11
CA LYS A 108 3.04 9.63 -11.86
C LYS A 108 3.75 8.66 -10.92
N SER A 109 3.64 8.94 -9.63
CA SER A 109 4.11 8.09 -8.57
C SER A 109 3.50 6.69 -8.66
N ASN A 110 4.30 5.66 -8.39
CA ASN A 110 3.82 4.28 -8.46
C ASN A 110 3.28 3.81 -7.11
N TYR A 111 2.15 3.12 -7.14
CA TYR A 111 1.56 2.44 -5.99
C TYR A 111 1.51 0.94 -6.26
N VAL A 112 1.55 0.16 -5.18
CA VAL A 112 1.33 -1.28 -5.19
C VAL A 112 0.14 -1.58 -4.28
N LYS A 113 -0.87 -2.27 -4.81
CA LYS A 113 -2.12 -2.63 -4.12
C LYS A 113 -2.66 -3.94 -4.68
N ARG A 114 -3.66 -4.52 -4.03
CA ARG A 114 -4.42 -5.67 -4.52
C ARG A 114 -5.57 -5.19 -5.40
N CYS A 115 -5.74 -5.78 -6.57
CA CYS A 115 -6.91 -5.57 -7.42
C CYS A 115 -8.09 -6.36 -6.85
N VAL A 116 -9.05 -5.70 -6.23
CA VAL A 116 -10.23 -6.35 -5.62
C VAL A 116 -11.46 -6.31 -6.53
N GLY A 117 -11.53 -5.35 -7.45
CA GLY A 117 -12.57 -5.23 -8.46
C GLY A 117 -11.99 -5.09 -9.86
N VAL A 118 -12.55 -5.86 -10.80
CA VAL A 118 -12.16 -5.88 -12.22
C VAL A 118 -13.31 -5.35 -13.11
N PRO A 119 -13.06 -5.04 -14.39
CA PRO A 119 -14.11 -4.55 -15.29
C PRO A 119 -15.35 -5.45 -15.30
N GLY A 120 -16.52 -4.84 -15.17
CA GLY A 120 -17.81 -5.54 -15.17
C GLY A 120 -18.37 -5.83 -13.77
N ASP A 121 -17.54 -5.78 -12.73
CA ASP A 121 -17.95 -6.11 -11.36
C ASP A 121 -18.94 -5.10 -10.78
N SER A 122 -19.90 -5.57 -9.97
CA SER A 122 -20.55 -4.75 -8.94
C SER A 122 -19.79 -4.90 -7.62
N LEU A 123 -19.17 -3.83 -7.15
CA LEU A 123 -18.37 -3.82 -5.92
C LEU A 123 -19.11 -3.09 -4.80
N GLU A 124 -19.13 -3.71 -3.62
CA GLU A 124 -19.61 -3.12 -2.37
C GLU A 124 -18.61 -3.40 -1.24
N VAL A 125 -18.57 -2.53 -0.25
CA VAL A 125 -17.85 -2.73 1.01
C VAL A 125 -18.87 -2.69 2.13
N ILE A 126 -18.98 -3.80 2.88
CA ILE A 126 -19.89 -3.96 4.02
C ILE A 126 -19.04 -4.39 5.21
N ASP A 127 -19.09 -3.61 6.28
CA ASP A 127 -18.25 -3.77 7.47
C ASP A 127 -16.77 -3.97 7.05
N GLY A 128 -16.26 -3.15 6.14
CA GLY A 128 -14.90 -3.17 5.58
C GLY A 128 -14.52 -4.39 4.73
N TYR A 129 -15.35 -5.42 4.65
CA TYR A 129 -15.16 -6.55 3.73
C TYR A 129 -15.68 -6.18 2.34
N VAL A 130 -14.95 -6.61 1.30
CA VAL A 130 -15.34 -6.38 -0.10
C VAL A 130 -16.30 -7.48 -0.53
N TYR A 131 -17.36 -7.09 -1.23
CA TYR A 131 -18.32 -7.96 -1.89
C TYR A 131 -18.29 -7.66 -3.39
N ILE A 132 -18.27 -8.72 -4.20
CA ILE A 132 -18.36 -8.65 -5.65
C ILE A 132 -19.61 -9.40 -6.08
N ASP A 133 -20.51 -8.71 -6.78
CA ASP A 133 -21.80 -9.23 -7.25
C ASP A 133 -22.61 -9.87 -6.10
N GLY A 134 -22.61 -9.21 -4.93
CA GLY A 134 -23.29 -9.65 -3.72
C GLY A 134 -22.59 -10.78 -2.94
N LYS A 135 -21.43 -11.27 -3.39
CA LYS A 135 -20.67 -12.34 -2.72
C LYS A 135 -19.40 -11.78 -2.07
N LYS A 136 -19.13 -12.16 -0.81
CA LYS A 136 -17.90 -11.76 -0.11
C LYS A 136 -16.68 -12.20 -0.90
N LEU A 137 -15.74 -11.30 -1.12
CA LEU A 137 -14.50 -11.55 -1.85
C LEU A 137 -13.67 -12.62 -1.14
N GLU A 138 -13.46 -13.74 -1.81
CA GLU A 138 -12.51 -14.76 -1.39
C GLU A 138 -11.08 -14.31 -1.71
N LEU A 139 -10.23 -14.30 -0.68
CA LEU A 139 -8.84 -13.86 -0.80
C LEU A 139 -7.90 -15.08 -0.80
N PRO A 140 -6.80 -15.04 -1.57
CA PRO A 140 -5.82 -16.12 -1.56
C PRO A 140 -5.16 -16.25 -0.18
N GLU A 141 -4.63 -17.42 0.16
CA GLU A 141 -4.04 -17.69 1.49
C GLU A 141 -2.93 -16.68 1.87
N ARG A 142 -2.17 -16.19 0.89
CA ARG A 142 -1.10 -15.20 1.07
C ARG A 142 -1.60 -13.78 1.34
N ALA A 143 -2.86 -13.48 1.04
CA ALA A 143 -3.47 -12.21 1.39
C ALA A 143 -3.76 -12.21 2.90
N LYS A 144 -3.23 -11.20 3.58
CA LYS A 144 -3.40 -11.04 5.03
C LYS A 144 -4.05 -9.69 5.32
N PRO A 145 -5.32 -9.49 4.93
CA PRO A 145 -6.00 -8.25 5.21
C PRO A 145 -6.04 -8.00 6.72
N GLN A 146 -5.84 -6.74 7.10
CA GLN A 146 -5.89 -6.26 8.47
C GLN A 146 -6.90 -5.13 8.60
N TYR A 147 -7.53 -5.07 9.77
CA TYR A 147 -8.44 -4.02 10.18
C TYR A 147 -8.11 -3.57 11.59
N ASP A 148 -8.58 -2.40 11.98
CA ASP A 148 -8.42 -1.88 13.32
C ASP A 148 -9.39 -2.60 14.28
N TYR A 149 -8.85 -3.01 15.43
CA TYR A 149 -9.60 -3.61 16.52
C TYR A 149 -9.22 -2.94 17.83
N THR A 150 -10.19 -2.84 18.73
CA THR A 150 -9.95 -2.59 20.15
C THR A 150 -9.93 -3.94 20.87
N ILE A 151 -8.82 -4.21 21.55
CA ILE A 151 -8.57 -5.42 22.34
C ILE A 151 -8.79 -5.04 23.81
N TYR A 152 -9.62 -5.79 24.52
CA TYR A 152 -9.95 -5.55 25.92
C TYR A 152 -9.41 -6.65 26.83
N GLY A 153 -8.87 -6.25 27.98
CA GLY A 153 -8.40 -7.13 29.03
C GLY A 153 -8.51 -6.45 30.41
N ASN A 154 -9.20 -7.09 31.35
CA ASN A 154 -9.50 -6.57 32.69
C ASN A 154 -8.23 -6.22 33.47
N ASN A 155 -7.20 -7.04 33.29
CA ASN A 155 -5.87 -6.87 33.87
C ASN A 155 -4.89 -6.12 32.95
N GLY A 156 -5.38 -5.56 31.84
CA GLY A 156 -4.58 -4.92 30.82
C GLY A 156 -4.20 -5.85 29.66
N VAL A 157 -3.96 -5.27 28.49
CA VAL A 157 -3.49 -5.97 27.29
C VAL A 157 -1.97 -5.90 27.21
N SER A 158 -1.31 -7.04 27.36
CA SER A 158 0.16 -7.14 27.39
C SER A 158 0.81 -6.83 26.03
N SER A 159 1.80 -5.95 26.01
CA SER A 159 2.65 -5.69 24.82
C SER A 159 3.34 -6.97 24.35
N LYS A 160 3.77 -7.82 25.29
CA LYS A 160 4.46 -9.08 24.98
C LYS A 160 3.53 -10.04 24.25
N LEU A 161 2.29 -10.17 24.71
CA LEU A 161 1.27 -11.00 24.06
C LEU A 161 1.04 -10.54 22.61
N LEU A 162 0.87 -9.24 22.39
CA LEU A 162 0.67 -8.68 21.05
C LEU A 162 1.88 -8.96 20.14
N GLN A 163 3.10 -8.83 20.66
CA GLN A 163 4.33 -9.16 19.92
C GLN A 163 4.44 -10.66 19.62
N GLU A 164 4.09 -11.55 20.56
CA GLU A 164 4.17 -13.01 20.42
C GLU A 164 3.27 -13.52 19.27
N ILE A 165 2.08 -12.93 19.11
CA ILE A 165 1.19 -13.24 17.97
C ILE A 165 1.55 -12.43 16.71
N GLY A 166 2.59 -11.59 16.78
CA GLY A 166 3.16 -10.86 15.65
C GLY A 166 2.42 -9.58 15.27
N VAL A 167 1.67 -8.93 16.18
CA VAL A 167 1.18 -7.56 15.99
C VAL A 167 2.36 -6.59 16.02
N ILE A 168 2.46 -5.74 15.00
CA ILE A 168 3.58 -4.80 14.84
C ILE A 168 3.14 -3.33 14.85
N ASP A 169 1.84 -3.07 14.82
CA ASP A 169 1.29 -1.71 14.74
C ASP A 169 0.44 -1.43 15.97
N PHE A 170 1.11 -1.25 17.10
CA PHE A 170 0.51 -0.78 18.34
C PHE A 170 1.49 0.10 19.10
N GLN A 171 0.97 1.07 19.83
CA GLN A 171 1.80 1.98 20.62
C GLN A 171 2.01 1.42 22.03
N ARG A 172 3.20 1.66 22.58
CA ARG A 172 3.48 1.44 24.01
C ARG A 172 3.52 2.78 24.71
N LYS A 173 2.97 2.83 25.92
CA LYS A 173 2.90 4.03 26.73
C LYS A 173 3.74 3.82 27.99
N PHE A 174 4.66 4.73 28.24
CA PHE A 174 5.51 4.73 29.43
C PHE A 174 5.22 5.98 30.26
N ILE A 175 5.11 5.80 31.56
CA ILE A 175 4.96 6.89 32.52
C ILE A 175 6.30 7.17 33.14
N SER A 176 6.64 8.45 33.21
CA SER A 176 7.90 8.93 33.75
C SER A 176 7.70 10.21 34.57
N PRO A 177 8.45 10.45 35.66
CA PRO A 177 8.66 11.81 36.14
C PRO A 177 9.37 12.67 35.07
N PRO A 178 9.46 14.00 35.26
CA PRO A 178 10.26 14.87 34.40
C PRO A 178 11.68 14.35 34.21
N LEU A 179 12.14 14.35 32.96
CA LEU A 179 13.44 13.84 32.57
C LEU A 179 14.45 14.98 32.38
N ASN A 180 15.73 14.71 32.63
CA ASN A 180 16.79 15.67 32.32
C ASN A 180 17.15 15.65 30.82
N GLN A 181 17.93 16.63 30.36
CA GLN A 181 18.26 16.79 28.94
C GLN A 181 18.94 15.55 28.35
N ILE A 182 19.89 14.93 29.07
CA ILE A 182 20.61 13.72 28.60
C ILE A 182 19.64 12.57 28.35
N GLN A 183 18.68 12.38 29.26
CA GLN A 183 17.66 11.35 29.16
C GLN A 183 16.70 11.64 27.99
N VAL A 184 16.30 12.90 27.80
CA VAL A 184 15.46 13.34 26.68
C VAL A 184 16.17 13.09 25.35
N ASP A 185 17.43 13.51 25.23
CA ASP A 185 18.23 13.35 24.00
C ASP A 185 18.40 11.87 23.65
N ALA A 186 18.65 11.02 24.65
CA ALA A 186 18.79 9.58 24.44
C ALA A 186 17.48 8.89 24.03
N LEU A 187 16.34 9.39 24.51
CA LEU A 187 15.01 8.86 24.20
C LEU A 187 14.45 9.37 22.88
N GLY A 188 14.93 10.51 22.37
CA GLY A 188 14.33 11.21 21.23
C GLY A 188 14.06 10.35 20.00
N LYS A 189 14.89 9.34 19.70
CA LYS A 189 14.69 8.42 18.56
C LYS A 189 13.66 7.30 18.78
N TYR A 190 13.22 7.08 20.02
CA TYR A 190 12.26 6.02 20.38
C TYR A 190 10.86 6.58 20.68
N ILE A 191 10.79 7.86 21.08
CA ILE A 191 9.54 8.54 21.41
C ILE A 191 8.90 9.09 20.13
N ILE A 192 7.65 8.69 19.87
CA ILE A 192 6.85 9.21 18.75
C ILE A 192 5.91 10.34 19.17
N GLY A 193 5.70 10.50 20.48
CA GLY A 193 4.89 11.57 21.05
C GLY A 193 4.97 11.56 22.56
N PHE A 194 4.62 12.67 23.19
CA PHE A 194 4.51 12.74 24.65
C PHE A 194 3.40 13.69 25.06
N ASN A 195 2.84 13.46 26.25
CA ASN A 195 1.89 14.36 26.91
C ASN A 195 2.35 14.64 28.34
N ARG A 196 1.99 15.81 28.87
CA ARG A 196 2.19 16.12 30.29
C ARG A 196 0.88 15.88 31.04
N ARG A 197 0.95 15.12 32.13
CA ARG A 197 -0.17 14.88 33.03
C ARG A 197 -0.35 16.05 34.00
N GLY A 198 -1.55 16.17 34.55
CA GLY A 198 -1.88 17.19 35.55
C GLY A 198 -1.08 17.06 36.86
N ASP A 199 -0.56 15.87 37.15
CA ASP A 199 0.31 15.56 38.30
C ASP A 199 1.80 15.87 38.05
N GLY A 200 2.14 16.41 36.87
CA GLY A 200 3.51 16.74 36.48
C GLY A 200 4.31 15.58 35.87
N GLN A 201 3.76 14.38 35.78
CA GLN A 201 4.38 13.25 35.07
C GLN A 201 4.29 13.41 33.54
N LEU A 202 5.12 12.65 32.84
CA LEU A 202 5.16 12.53 31.40
C LEU A 202 4.56 11.19 30.96
N GLU A 203 3.69 11.24 29.97
CA GLU A 203 3.31 10.09 29.17
C GLU A 203 4.18 10.07 27.92
N LEU A 204 4.94 9.00 27.73
CA LEU A 204 5.82 8.83 26.59
C LEU A 204 5.25 7.72 25.71
N TYR A 205 4.99 8.04 24.45
CA TYR A 205 4.46 7.11 23.46
C TYR A 205 5.59 6.63 22.57
N THR A 206 5.63 5.32 22.34
CA THR A 206 6.62 4.68 21.48
C THR A 206 5.92 3.76 20.48
N LYS A 207 6.65 3.37 19.45
CA LYS A 207 6.31 2.22 18.61
C LYS A 207 6.25 0.91 19.42
N GLU A 208 5.85 -0.18 18.78
CA GLU A 208 5.76 -1.53 19.35
C GLU A 208 7.10 -2.03 19.91
N THR A 209 8.21 -1.59 19.32
CA THR A 209 9.58 -1.94 19.75
C THR A 209 9.92 -1.38 21.14
N GLY A 210 9.30 -0.26 21.54
CA GLY A 210 9.55 0.39 22.82
C GLY A 210 10.95 0.95 23.00
N ILE A 211 11.31 1.19 24.26
CA ILE A 211 12.64 1.68 24.65
C ILE A 211 13.52 0.48 25.02
N PRO A 212 14.76 0.39 24.48
CA PRO A 212 15.65 -0.72 24.79
C PRO A 212 15.95 -0.83 26.28
N VAL A 213 15.85 -2.04 26.83
CA VAL A 213 16.07 -2.31 28.27
C VAL A 213 17.47 -1.86 28.72
N ASP A 214 18.49 -2.05 27.89
CA ASP A 214 19.86 -1.64 28.21
C ASP A 214 20.01 -0.12 28.30
N LEU A 215 19.23 0.63 27.51
CA LEU A 215 19.21 2.10 27.59
C LEU A 215 18.54 2.56 28.89
N ILE A 216 17.42 1.92 29.26
CA ILE A 216 16.71 2.18 30.52
C ILE A 216 17.66 1.97 31.70
N ARG A 217 18.39 0.85 31.71
CA ARG A 217 19.37 0.55 32.76
C ARG A 217 20.55 1.52 32.76
N LYS A 218 21.15 1.78 31.59
CA LYS A 218 22.34 2.63 31.47
C LYS A 218 22.10 4.06 31.96
N LEU A 219 20.90 4.60 31.73
CA LEU A 219 20.55 5.98 32.09
C LEU A 219 19.66 6.07 33.33
N ASN A 220 19.46 4.95 34.03
CA ASN A 220 18.55 4.82 35.17
C ASN A 220 17.20 5.50 34.92
N LEU A 221 16.60 5.23 33.75
CA LEU A 221 15.36 5.89 33.34
C LEU A 221 14.21 5.41 34.23
N PRO A 222 13.51 6.30 34.95
CA PRO A 222 12.40 5.95 35.84
C PRO A 222 11.10 5.71 35.06
N LEU A 223 11.12 4.73 34.15
CA LEU A 223 10.00 4.43 33.25
C LEU A 223 9.17 3.27 33.77
N LYS A 224 7.85 3.46 33.79
CA LYS A 224 6.88 2.40 34.02
C LYS A 224 5.99 2.24 32.78
N GLU A 225 6.02 1.08 32.15
CA GLU A 225 5.10 0.80 31.05
C GLU A 225 3.66 0.66 31.58
N GLU A 226 2.73 1.37 30.95
CA GLU A 226 1.30 1.29 31.24
C GLU A 226 0.67 0.15 30.43
N THR A 227 0.10 -0.83 31.14
CA THR A 227 -0.67 -1.91 30.53
C THR A 227 -2.14 -1.51 30.53
N ALA A 228 -2.54 -0.77 29.50
CA ALA A 228 -3.92 -0.30 29.35
C ALA A 228 -4.92 -1.46 29.22
N ARG A 229 -6.11 -1.28 29.80
CA ARG A 229 -7.23 -2.24 29.71
C ARG A 229 -7.80 -2.39 28.30
N ALA A 230 -7.60 -1.39 27.47
CA ALA A 230 -7.96 -1.40 26.06
C ALA A 230 -6.75 -1.00 25.23
N ARG A 231 -6.52 -1.67 24.09
CA ARG A 231 -5.49 -1.30 23.12
C ARG A 231 -6.01 -1.45 21.70
N GLU A 232 -5.70 -0.46 20.88
CA GLU A 232 -5.98 -0.51 19.45
C GLU A 232 -4.80 -1.13 18.69
N ALA A 233 -5.12 -1.96 17.70
CA ALA A 233 -4.14 -2.55 16.80
C ALA A 233 -4.78 -2.99 15.47
N ALA A 234 -3.97 -2.97 14.41
CA ALA A 234 -4.34 -3.56 13.13
C ALA A 234 -4.14 -5.08 13.15
N LEU A 235 -5.23 -5.87 13.07
CA LEU A 235 -5.22 -7.32 13.20
C LEU A 235 -5.78 -8.02 11.97
N THR A 236 -5.24 -9.20 11.67
CA THR A 236 -5.87 -10.15 10.73
C THR A 236 -6.94 -10.96 11.44
N ASP A 237 -7.89 -11.52 10.70
CA ASP A 237 -8.91 -12.43 11.27
C ASP A 237 -8.29 -13.61 12.05
N GLY A 238 -7.14 -14.13 11.58
CA GLY A 238 -6.40 -15.18 12.27
C GLY A 238 -5.80 -14.74 13.61
N MET A 239 -5.35 -13.48 13.71
CA MET A 239 -4.84 -12.91 14.96
C MET A 239 -5.94 -12.67 15.97
N VAL A 240 -7.10 -12.20 15.51
CA VAL A 240 -8.29 -12.06 16.35
C VAL A 240 -8.69 -13.42 16.93
N ALA A 241 -8.68 -14.46 16.09
CA ALA A 241 -8.98 -15.82 16.53
C ALA A 241 -7.97 -16.33 17.58
N GLU A 242 -6.70 -15.98 17.46
CA GLU A 242 -5.67 -16.36 18.44
C GLU A 242 -5.80 -15.57 19.76
N LEU A 243 -6.04 -14.27 19.69
CA LEU A 243 -6.27 -13.43 20.88
C LEU A 243 -7.48 -13.90 21.69
N LYS A 244 -8.58 -14.27 21.03
CA LYS A 244 -9.80 -14.77 21.69
C LYS A 244 -9.60 -16.09 22.43
N LYS A 245 -8.53 -16.84 22.16
CA LYS A 245 -8.18 -18.05 22.93
C LYS A 245 -7.43 -17.74 24.22
N ASN A 246 -6.84 -16.54 24.34
CA ASN A 246 -6.03 -16.19 25.49
C ASN A 246 -6.93 -15.79 26.67
N PRO A 247 -6.82 -16.44 27.84
CA PRO A 247 -7.68 -16.16 29.00
C PRO A 247 -7.48 -14.76 29.61
N SER A 248 -6.40 -14.04 29.24
CA SER A 248 -6.21 -12.65 29.68
C SER A 248 -6.97 -11.62 28.84
N ILE A 249 -7.63 -12.04 27.76
CA ILE A 249 -8.35 -11.18 26.82
C ILE A 249 -9.85 -11.41 26.98
N ASP A 250 -10.59 -10.34 27.29
CA ASP A 250 -12.04 -10.42 27.51
C ASP A 250 -12.80 -10.34 26.19
N SER A 251 -12.44 -9.38 25.33
CA SER A 251 -13.04 -9.20 24.01
C SER A 251 -12.06 -8.59 23.01
N VAL A 252 -12.34 -8.82 21.73
CA VAL A 252 -11.63 -8.22 20.60
C VAL A 252 -12.70 -7.73 19.64
N GLU A 253 -12.86 -6.42 19.57
CA GLU A 253 -13.97 -5.76 18.87
C GLU A 253 -13.43 -4.95 17.70
N ARG A 254 -14.07 -5.09 16.54
CA ARG A 254 -13.63 -4.39 15.34
C ARG A 254 -14.07 -2.94 15.39
N VAL A 255 -13.17 -2.04 15.02
CA VAL A 255 -13.51 -0.62 14.83
C VAL A 255 -14.15 -0.49 13.46
N ILE A 256 -15.46 -0.19 13.42
CA ILE A 256 -16.23 -0.05 12.19
C ILE A 256 -16.95 1.30 12.18
N ALA A 257 -16.79 2.06 11.10
CA ALA A 257 -17.58 3.25 10.86
C ALA A 257 -19.05 2.87 10.55
N PRO A 258 -20.04 3.40 11.30
CA PRO A 258 -21.44 3.06 11.09
C PRO A 258 -21.95 3.43 9.69
N LYS A 259 -22.87 2.63 9.15
CA LYS A 259 -23.55 2.92 7.88
C LYS A 259 -24.30 4.25 7.96
N GLY A 260 -24.19 5.07 6.91
CA GLY A 260 -24.77 6.42 6.86
C GLY A 260 -23.93 7.50 7.53
N LYS A 261 -22.82 7.15 8.19
CA LYS A 261 -21.84 8.15 8.66
C LYS A 261 -20.84 8.43 7.54
N ARG A 262 -20.95 9.60 6.90
CA ARG A 262 -20.08 9.98 5.79
C ARG A 262 -18.61 10.09 6.21
N GLY A 263 -17.72 9.43 5.46
CA GLY A 263 -16.28 9.51 5.61
C GLY A 263 -15.67 10.80 5.05
N ILE A 264 -14.42 11.07 5.42
CA ILE A 264 -13.61 12.17 4.89
C ILE A 264 -12.65 11.60 3.85
N ASN A 265 -12.33 12.36 2.81
CA ASN A 265 -11.43 11.94 1.71
C ASN A 265 -11.87 10.64 1.02
N LEU A 266 -13.18 10.39 0.94
CA LEU A 266 -13.75 9.18 0.33
C LEU A 266 -14.37 9.48 -1.04
N PHE A 267 -14.08 8.62 -2.02
CA PHE A 267 -14.74 8.63 -3.32
C PHE A 267 -16.26 8.40 -3.16
N PRO A 268 -17.13 9.13 -3.89
CA PRO A 268 -16.85 10.08 -4.99
C PRO A 268 -16.69 11.56 -4.59
N GLN A 269 -16.50 11.83 -3.29
CA GLN A 269 -16.48 13.18 -2.72
C GLN A 269 -17.75 13.99 -3.12
N SER A 270 -18.92 13.36 -3.00
CA SER A 270 -20.22 14.01 -3.21
C SER A 270 -21.09 13.87 -1.96
N PRO A 271 -21.84 14.92 -1.57
CA PRO A 271 -22.77 14.83 -0.45
C PRO A 271 -23.92 13.86 -0.68
N ASP A 272 -24.18 13.41 -1.92
CA ASP A 272 -25.25 12.45 -2.22
C ASP A 272 -24.97 11.02 -1.72
N TYR A 273 -23.76 10.77 -1.22
CA TYR A 273 -23.29 9.45 -0.79
C TYR A 273 -22.77 9.52 0.65
N ASP A 274 -23.56 8.99 1.57
CA ASP A 274 -23.20 8.86 2.99
C ASP A 274 -22.35 7.60 3.26
N TRP A 275 -21.40 7.35 2.37
CA TRP A 275 -20.46 6.24 2.47
C TRP A 275 -19.27 6.58 3.38
N ASN A 276 -18.62 5.53 3.88
CA ASN A 276 -17.32 5.60 4.55
C ASN A 276 -16.43 4.43 4.11
N TYR A 277 -15.24 4.29 4.70
CA TYR A 277 -14.27 3.26 4.33
C TYR A 277 -14.73 1.82 4.63
N ASP A 278 -15.71 1.65 5.52
CA ASP A 278 -16.29 0.37 5.91
C ASP A 278 -17.64 0.09 5.25
N GLN A 279 -18.32 1.13 4.73
CA GLN A 279 -19.68 1.09 4.21
C GLN A 279 -19.71 1.88 2.90
N LEU A 280 -19.39 1.22 1.78
CA LEU A 280 -19.27 1.86 0.47
C LEU A 280 -20.00 1.04 -0.59
N GLY A 281 -20.68 1.73 -1.51
CA GLY A 281 -21.30 1.10 -2.67
C GLY A 281 -22.77 0.73 -2.44
N PRO A 282 -23.33 -0.10 -3.34
CA PRO A 282 -22.64 -0.73 -4.48
C PRO A 282 -22.18 0.29 -5.55
N ILE A 283 -21.09 -0.04 -6.25
CA ILE A 283 -20.59 0.69 -7.43
C ILE A 283 -20.30 -0.29 -8.57
N TYR A 284 -20.55 0.13 -9.81
CA TYR A 284 -20.18 -0.64 -10.99
C TYR A 284 -18.75 -0.27 -11.42
N ILE A 285 -17.89 -1.28 -11.59
CA ILE A 285 -16.52 -1.14 -12.09
C ILE A 285 -16.53 -1.09 -13.63
N PRO A 286 -16.21 0.06 -14.24
CA PRO A 286 -16.42 0.23 -15.68
C PRO A 286 -15.60 -0.71 -16.58
N GLU A 287 -16.28 -1.32 -17.56
CA GLU A 287 -15.67 -2.08 -18.66
C GLU A 287 -15.72 -1.31 -19.98
N LYS A 288 -14.67 -1.49 -20.79
CA LYS A 288 -14.57 -0.85 -22.10
C LYS A 288 -15.76 -1.21 -22.99
N GLY A 289 -16.38 -0.19 -23.59
CA GLY A 289 -17.50 -0.35 -24.51
C GLY A 289 -18.86 -0.47 -23.82
N LYS A 290 -18.92 -0.55 -22.49
CA LYS A 290 -20.19 -0.53 -21.76
C LYS A 290 -20.72 0.87 -21.59
N THR A 291 -22.04 0.98 -21.67
CA THR A 291 -22.79 2.21 -21.45
C THR A 291 -23.48 2.19 -20.09
N VAL A 292 -23.39 3.31 -19.36
CA VAL A 292 -24.18 3.57 -18.15
C VAL A 292 -25.06 4.79 -18.36
N ALA A 293 -26.23 4.81 -17.70
CA ALA A 293 -27.05 6.01 -17.63
C ALA A 293 -26.35 7.08 -16.79
N LEU A 294 -26.46 8.34 -17.20
CA LEU A 294 -25.96 9.51 -16.50
C LEU A 294 -27.12 10.38 -16.02
N ASN A 295 -27.02 10.80 -14.77
CA ASN A 295 -27.85 11.82 -14.15
C ASN A 295 -27.03 12.50 -13.05
N LEU A 296 -27.57 13.55 -12.42
CA LEU A 296 -26.83 14.32 -11.40
C LEU A 296 -26.41 13.47 -10.19
N LYS A 297 -27.15 12.41 -9.85
CA LYS A 297 -26.81 11.50 -8.75
C LYS A 297 -25.69 10.54 -9.13
N VAL A 298 -25.68 10.03 -10.37
CA VAL A 298 -24.68 9.05 -10.86
C VAL A 298 -23.39 9.73 -11.31
N LEU A 299 -23.48 10.94 -11.85
CA LEU A 299 -22.34 11.68 -12.41
C LEU A 299 -21.14 11.78 -11.46
N PRO A 300 -21.27 12.01 -10.14
CA PRO A 300 -20.15 12.01 -9.22
C PRO A 300 -19.27 10.76 -9.28
N LEU A 301 -19.84 9.58 -9.53
CA LEU A 301 -19.10 8.34 -9.64
C LEU A 301 -18.20 8.34 -10.89
N TYR A 302 -18.69 8.84 -12.03
CA TYR A 302 -18.00 8.72 -13.31
C TYR A 302 -17.38 10.02 -13.84
N LYS A 303 -17.59 11.17 -13.19
CA LYS A 303 -17.07 12.49 -13.63
C LYS A 303 -15.57 12.49 -13.90
N LYS A 304 -14.80 11.79 -13.05
CA LYS A 304 -13.34 11.72 -13.16
C LYS A 304 -12.91 10.87 -14.35
N ILE A 305 -13.62 9.78 -14.61
CA ILE A 305 -13.42 8.96 -15.81
C ILE A 305 -13.64 9.78 -17.06
N ILE A 306 -14.82 10.39 -17.18
CA ILE A 306 -15.24 11.16 -18.35
C ILE A 306 -14.26 12.31 -18.63
N ARG A 307 -13.93 13.09 -17.60
CA ARG A 307 -13.14 14.32 -17.74
C ARG A 307 -11.64 14.09 -17.78
N GLU A 308 -11.10 13.35 -16.82
CA GLU A 308 -9.66 13.29 -16.58
C GLU A 308 -9.01 12.08 -17.25
N TYR A 309 -9.68 10.93 -17.26
CA TYR A 309 -9.10 9.69 -17.79
C TYR A 309 -9.38 9.48 -19.28
N GLU A 310 -10.52 9.97 -19.76
CA GLU A 310 -10.97 9.81 -21.15
C GLU A 310 -11.03 11.13 -21.94
N GLY A 311 -10.64 12.23 -21.30
CA GLY A 311 -10.28 13.50 -21.93
C GLY A 311 -11.46 14.31 -22.49
N ASN A 312 -12.68 14.08 -22.04
CA ASN A 312 -13.84 14.82 -22.52
C ASN A 312 -14.05 16.13 -21.73
N LYS A 313 -14.62 17.15 -22.39
CA LYS A 313 -15.15 18.33 -21.72
C LYS A 313 -16.48 17.94 -21.06
N LEU A 314 -16.63 18.17 -19.76
CA LEU A 314 -17.83 17.86 -19.00
C LEU A 314 -18.38 19.13 -18.35
N GLU A 315 -19.64 19.45 -18.63
CA GLU A 315 -20.35 20.61 -18.10
C GLU A 315 -21.72 20.19 -17.57
N VAL A 316 -22.21 20.88 -16.54
CA VAL A 316 -23.54 20.67 -15.96
C VAL A 316 -24.26 22.01 -15.93
N SER A 317 -25.43 22.08 -16.55
CA SER A 317 -26.28 23.28 -16.58
C SER A 317 -27.70 22.92 -16.13
N GLY A 318 -28.06 23.33 -14.92
CA GLY A 318 -29.29 22.87 -14.26
C GLY A 318 -29.32 21.34 -14.17
N ASN A 319 -30.29 20.71 -14.84
CA ASN A 319 -30.45 19.25 -14.87
C ASN A 319 -29.82 18.58 -16.10
N GLN A 320 -29.19 19.34 -16.99
CA GLN A 320 -28.57 18.80 -18.20
C GLN A 320 -27.08 18.54 -17.98
N ILE A 321 -26.63 17.39 -18.46
CA ILE A 321 -25.22 17.01 -18.50
C ILE A 321 -24.77 17.14 -19.94
N LEU A 322 -23.68 17.89 -20.16
CA LEU A 322 -23.10 18.08 -21.48
C LEU A 322 -21.72 17.45 -21.54
N ILE A 323 -21.49 16.61 -22.55
CA ILE A 323 -20.18 16.04 -22.88
C ILE A 323 -19.76 16.55 -24.25
N ASN A 324 -18.63 17.25 -24.30
CA ASN A 324 -18.11 17.88 -25.53
C ASN A 324 -19.15 18.81 -26.21
N GLY A 325 -19.98 19.49 -25.42
CA GLY A 325 -21.01 20.41 -25.90
C GLY A 325 -22.34 19.77 -26.29
N GLN A 326 -22.47 18.44 -26.22
CA GLN A 326 -23.71 17.73 -26.51
C GLN A 326 -24.41 17.31 -25.22
N VAL A 327 -25.73 17.54 -25.14
CA VAL A 327 -26.55 17.03 -24.03
C VAL A 327 -26.62 15.51 -24.12
N VAL A 328 -26.31 14.83 -23.02
CA VAL A 328 -26.29 13.38 -22.94
C VAL A 328 -26.97 12.90 -21.66
N ASP A 329 -27.54 11.70 -21.74
CA ASP A 329 -28.17 10.97 -20.62
C ASP A 329 -27.44 9.66 -20.30
N SER A 330 -26.32 9.40 -20.96
CA SER A 330 -25.57 8.16 -20.87
C SER A 330 -24.10 8.36 -21.28
N TYR A 331 -23.25 7.40 -20.92
CA TYR A 331 -21.84 7.42 -21.26
C TYR A 331 -21.29 6.03 -21.54
N THR A 332 -20.55 5.89 -22.64
CA THR A 332 -19.84 4.66 -23.01
C THR A 332 -18.36 4.79 -22.68
N PHE A 333 -17.84 3.86 -21.86
CA PHE A 333 -16.44 3.88 -21.43
C PHE A 333 -15.47 3.48 -22.57
N LYS A 334 -14.34 4.17 -22.68
CA LYS A 334 -13.33 3.97 -23.72
C LYS A 334 -12.23 2.97 -23.32
N GLN A 335 -12.13 2.62 -22.03
CA GLN A 335 -11.15 1.68 -21.51
C GLN A 335 -11.66 0.92 -20.28
N ASP A 336 -10.91 -0.12 -19.88
CA ASP A 336 -11.17 -0.90 -18.68
C ASP A 336 -10.70 -0.15 -17.41
N TYR A 337 -11.40 -0.39 -16.30
CA TYR A 337 -11.11 0.20 -15.00
C TYR A 337 -11.02 -0.85 -13.89
N TYR A 338 -10.29 -0.52 -12.84
CA TYR A 338 -9.98 -1.44 -11.75
C TYR A 338 -10.17 -0.76 -10.39
N TRP A 339 -10.47 -1.56 -9.38
CA TRP A 339 -10.53 -1.13 -7.99
C TRP A 339 -9.37 -1.76 -7.21
N MET A 340 -8.47 -0.90 -6.73
CA MET A 340 -7.22 -1.27 -6.06
C MET A 340 -7.29 -0.95 -4.57
N MET A 341 -7.10 -1.93 -3.70
CA MET A 341 -7.17 -1.78 -2.24
C MET A 341 -5.91 -2.29 -1.54
N GLY A 342 -5.60 -1.69 -0.39
CA GLY A 342 -4.57 -2.20 0.52
C GLY A 342 -5.02 -3.47 1.23
N ASP A 343 -4.07 -4.24 1.74
CA ASP A 343 -4.36 -5.34 2.65
C ASP A 343 -4.39 -4.79 4.09
N ASN A 344 -3.60 -3.78 4.44
CA ASN A 344 -3.82 -3.02 5.67
C ASN A 344 -4.96 -2.01 5.43
N ARG A 345 -6.21 -2.45 5.64
CA ARG A 345 -7.41 -1.79 5.10
C ARG A 345 -7.63 -0.43 5.73
N ASP A 346 -7.50 -0.30 7.03
CA ASP A 346 -7.83 0.97 7.67
C ASP A 346 -6.67 1.98 7.57
N HIS A 347 -5.45 1.49 7.28
CA HIS A 347 -4.25 2.32 7.12
C HIS A 347 -3.70 2.32 5.69
N SER A 348 -4.59 2.23 4.70
CA SER A 348 -4.23 2.33 3.28
C SER A 348 -5.08 3.38 2.58
N GLU A 349 -4.44 4.46 2.14
CA GLU A 349 -5.02 5.30 1.10
C GLU A 349 -5.06 4.48 -0.20
N ASP A 350 -6.27 4.17 -0.68
CA ASP A 350 -6.52 3.31 -1.82
C ASP A 350 -7.71 3.79 -2.68
N SER A 351 -8.28 2.94 -3.54
CA SER A 351 -9.35 3.34 -4.46
C SER A 351 -10.60 3.85 -3.74
N ARG A 352 -10.80 3.49 -2.46
CA ARG A 352 -11.84 4.12 -1.61
C ARG A 352 -11.63 5.62 -1.47
N ALA A 353 -10.39 6.11 -1.54
CA ALA A 353 -10.07 7.53 -1.51
C ALA A 353 -10.16 8.17 -2.90
N TRP A 354 -9.45 7.62 -3.90
CA TRP A 354 -9.28 8.30 -5.20
C TRP A 354 -10.19 7.82 -6.35
N GLY A 355 -10.94 6.75 -6.14
CA GLY A 355 -11.78 6.10 -7.14
C GLY A 355 -11.04 5.12 -8.04
N TYR A 356 -11.53 4.98 -9.27
CA TYR A 356 -11.06 3.98 -10.22
C TYR A 356 -9.61 4.16 -10.69
N VAL A 357 -8.94 3.04 -10.97
CA VAL A 357 -7.64 2.99 -11.64
C VAL A 357 -7.84 2.60 -13.11
N PRO A 358 -7.51 3.48 -14.08
CA PRO A 358 -7.68 3.16 -15.50
C PRO A 358 -6.64 2.14 -15.99
N GLU A 359 -6.98 1.35 -17.00
CA GLU A 359 -6.08 0.37 -17.62
C GLU A 359 -4.73 0.97 -18.08
N ASN A 360 -4.75 2.20 -18.60
CA ASN A 360 -3.52 2.88 -19.05
C ASN A 360 -2.56 3.26 -17.89
N HIS A 361 -3.01 3.20 -16.64
CA HIS A 361 -2.18 3.41 -15.44
C HIS A 361 -1.51 2.13 -14.94
N ILE A 362 -1.95 0.94 -15.37
CA ILE A 362 -1.36 -0.33 -14.97
C ILE A 362 0.09 -0.43 -15.47
N VAL A 363 1.02 -0.74 -14.57
CA VAL A 363 2.45 -0.88 -14.90
C VAL A 363 2.86 -2.34 -15.04
N GLY A 364 2.41 -3.20 -14.11
CA GLY A 364 2.80 -4.60 -14.07
C GLY A 364 2.43 -5.28 -12.77
N THR A 365 2.99 -6.45 -12.52
CA THR A 365 2.78 -7.22 -11.29
C THR A 365 4.11 -7.58 -10.64
N PRO A 366 4.26 -7.47 -9.31
CA PRO A 366 5.45 -7.96 -8.62
C PRO A 366 5.47 -9.48 -8.66
N ILE A 367 6.58 -10.05 -9.14
CA ILE A 367 6.74 -11.50 -9.30
C ILE A 367 7.63 -12.10 -8.22
N PHE A 368 8.53 -11.30 -7.64
CA PHE A 368 9.59 -11.79 -6.77
C PHE A 368 10.09 -10.73 -5.80
N ILE A 369 10.32 -11.10 -4.54
CA ILE A 369 11.02 -10.31 -3.53
C ILE A 369 12.49 -10.71 -3.61
N TRP A 370 13.35 -9.83 -4.14
CA TRP A 370 14.76 -10.15 -4.33
C TRP A 370 15.61 -9.76 -3.11
N LEU A 371 15.22 -8.69 -2.39
CA LEU A 371 15.79 -8.31 -1.10
C LEU A 371 14.70 -7.89 -0.13
N SER A 372 14.99 -7.95 1.17
CA SER A 372 14.02 -7.63 2.23
C SER A 372 14.74 -7.25 3.52
N PHE A 373 14.37 -6.13 4.14
CA PHE A 373 15.03 -5.61 5.34
C PHE A 373 14.03 -5.09 6.38
N ASP A 374 14.28 -5.37 7.65
CA ASP A 374 13.68 -4.65 8.77
C ASP A 374 14.41 -3.33 9.02
N ASN A 375 13.74 -2.41 9.73
CA ASN A 375 14.22 -1.05 10.02
C ASN A 375 14.58 -0.24 8.77
N PHE A 376 13.92 -0.52 7.64
CA PHE A 376 14.25 0.07 6.34
C PHE A 376 14.20 1.60 6.36
N ASN A 377 13.23 2.17 7.08
CA ASN A 377 13.05 3.62 7.20
C ASN A 377 13.96 4.27 8.25
N ASP A 378 14.71 3.50 9.03
CA ASP A 378 15.59 4.01 10.12
C ASP A 378 17.02 4.31 9.61
N GLY A 379 17.24 4.26 8.30
CA GLY A 379 18.52 4.51 7.65
C GLY A 379 19.33 3.23 7.40
N ILE A 380 20.18 3.28 6.37
CA ILE A 380 20.87 2.10 5.82
C ILE A 380 21.77 1.35 6.83
N THR A 381 22.28 2.05 7.86
CA THR A 381 23.10 1.46 8.92
C THR A 381 22.33 0.58 9.89
N HIS A 382 20.99 0.70 9.93
CA HIS A 382 20.11 -0.07 10.82
C HIS A 382 19.39 -1.22 10.11
N TRP A 383 19.57 -1.35 8.79
CA TRP A 383 18.89 -2.37 8.00
C TRP A 383 19.29 -3.77 8.45
N LYS A 384 18.28 -4.59 8.77
CA LYS A 384 18.47 -5.99 9.15
C LYS A 384 17.87 -6.91 8.09
N PRO A 385 18.67 -7.75 7.40
CA PRO A 385 18.15 -8.63 6.35
C PRO A 385 17.12 -9.63 6.88
N ARG A 386 15.98 -9.76 6.18
CA ARG A 386 14.96 -10.80 6.42
C ARG A 386 15.22 -12.01 5.53
N TRP A 387 16.10 -12.90 5.98
CA TRP A 387 16.56 -14.06 5.21
C TRP A 387 15.44 -15.01 4.77
N ASP A 388 14.35 -15.09 5.54
CA ASP A 388 13.16 -15.87 5.23
C ASP A 388 12.30 -15.27 4.10
N ARG A 389 12.51 -14.00 3.77
CA ARG A 389 11.80 -13.28 2.69
C ARG A 389 12.65 -13.00 1.46
N ILE A 390 13.97 -12.94 1.61
CA ILE A 390 14.89 -12.78 0.47
C ILE A 390 14.69 -13.95 -0.50
N PHE A 391 14.57 -13.66 -1.80
CA PHE A 391 14.33 -14.62 -2.87
C PHE A 391 13.00 -15.38 -2.76
N THR A 392 11.91 -14.66 -2.51
CA THR A 392 10.57 -15.26 -2.30
C THR A 392 9.60 -14.85 -3.40
N THR A 393 8.73 -15.76 -3.84
CA THR A 393 7.67 -15.42 -4.80
C THR A 393 6.58 -14.60 -4.15
N VAL A 394 6.02 -13.65 -4.90
CA VAL A 394 4.89 -12.83 -4.40
C VAL A 394 3.57 -13.57 -4.58
N HIS A 395 3.40 -14.21 -5.74
CA HIS A 395 2.21 -14.99 -6.09
C HIS A 395 2.41 -16.48 -5.88
N GLY A 396 1.29 -17.22 -5.82
CA GLY A 396 1.23 -18.67 -5.72
C GLY A 396 0.42 -19.13 -4.51
N ASP A 397 0.18 -20.44 -4.46
CA ASP A 397 -0.56 -21.08 -3.38
C ASP A 397 0.34 -21.34 -2.17
N GLY A 398 -0.27 -21.56 -1.01
CA GLY A 398 0.44 -21.84 0.23
C GLY A 398 1.19 -20.64 0.80
N GLN A 399 1.95 -20.91 1.85
CA GLN A 399 2.83 -19.92 2.47
C GLN A 399 3.99 -19.52 1.54
N PRO A 400 4.41 -18.24 1.54
CA PRO A 400 5.58 -17.80 0.79
C PRO A 400 6.83 -18.60 1.20
N ARG A 401 7.65 -19.01 0.22
CA ARG A 401 8.90 -19.75 0.46
C ARG A 401 10.09 -19.02 -0.14
N SER A 402 11.14 -18.84 0.67
CA SER A 402 12.42 -18.33 0.21
C SER A 402 13.20 -19.42 -0.54
N TYR A 403 13.68 -19.05 -1.73
CA TYR A 403 14.58 -19.86 -2.54
C TYR A 403 16.05 -19.49 -2.37
N PHE A 404 16.38 -18.61 -1.42
CA PHE A 404 17.73 -18.06 -1.27
C PHE A 404 18.78 -19.15 -1.03
N ARG A 405 18.48 -20.13 -0.17
CA ARG A 405 19.39 -21.24 0.13
C ARG A 405 19.65 -22.11 -1.11
N TYR A 406 18.61 -22.42 -1.88
CA TYR A 406 18.75 -23.19 -3.13
C TYR A 406 19.57 -22.42 -4.17
N PHE A 407 19.37 -21.11 -4.27
CA PHE A 407 20.18 -20.25 -5.11
C PHE A 407 21.66 -20.28 -4.72
N LEU A 408 21.99 -20.20 -3.43
CA LEU A 408 23.38 -20.29 -2.97
C LEU A 408 24.01 -21.66 -3.26
N ILE A 409 23.25 -22.76 -3.12
CA ILE A 409 23.70 -24.10 -3.48
C ILE A 409 24.00 -24.19 -4.99
N ALA A 410 23.07 -23.70 -5.83
CA ALA A 410 23.26 -23.69 -7.28
C ALA A 410 24.46 -22.81 -7.70
N LEU A 411 24.64 -21.66 -7.04
CA LEU A 411 25.75 -20.75 -7.27
C LEU A 411 27.09 -21.40 -6.90
N ALA A 412 27.17 -22.06 -5.74
CA ALA A 412 28.35 -22.81 -5.32
C ALA A 412 28.68 -23.94 -6.31
N ALA A 413 27.67 -24.71 -6.73
CA ALA A 413 27.83 -25.76 -7.74
C ALA A 413 28.33 -25.22 -9.08
N TYR A 414 27.83 -24.05 -9.51
CA TYR A 414 28.31 -23.38 -10.73
C TYR A 414 29.79 -22.97 -10.63
N PHE A 415 30.21 -22.36 -9.51
CA PHE A 415 31.62 -21.98 -9.32
C PHE A 415 32.54 -23.19 -9.21
N ILE A 416 32.13 -24.25 -8.51
CA ILE A 416 32.88 -25.51 -8.43
C ILE A 416 33.00 -26.15 -9.83
N GLY A 417 31.88 -26.26 -10.56
CA GLY A 417 31.85 -26.84 -11.90
C GLY A 417 32.72 -26.07 -12.89
N SER A 418 32.63 -24.74 -12.89
CA SER A 418 33.45 -23.87 -13.75
C SER A 418 34.94 -23.93 -13.42
N TYR A 419 35.31 -24.03 -12.13
CA TYR A 419 36.70 -24.23 -11.71
C TYR A 419 37.28 -25.54 -12.28
N PHE A 420 36.57 -26.67 -12.11
CA PHE A 420 37.01 -27.96 -12.63
C PHE A 420 37.01 -28.02 -14.16
N TRP A 421 36.05 -27.38 -14.82
CA TRP A 421 36.00 -27.27 -16.28
C TRP A 421 37.19 -26.46 -16.83
N GLY A 422 37.53 -25.35 -16.18
CA GLY A 422 38.71 -24.55 -16.51
C GLY A 422 40.01 -25.34 -16.36
N LYS A 423 40.14 -26.13 -15.28
CA LYS A 423 41.30 -27.01 -15.04
C LYS A 423 41.43 -28.09 -16.11
N ARG A 424 40.33 -28.74 -16.51
CA ARG A 424 40.32 -29.73 -17.60
C ARG A 424 40.71 -29.14 -18.96
N LYS A 425 40.32 -27.91 -19.26
CA LYS A 425 40.75 -27.21 -20.50
C LYS A 425 42.23 -26.86 -20.49
N LYS A 426 42.79 -26.48 -19.32
CA LYS A 426 44.23 -26.22 -19.18
C LYS A 426 45.09 -27.48 -19.29
N ASN A 427 44.60 -28.62 -18.79
CA ASN A 427 45.30 -29.90 -18.90
C ASN A 427 45.18 -30.56 -20.30
N ARG A 428 44.38 -29.99 -21.21
CA ARG A 428 44.17 -30.44 -22.60
C ARG A 428 44.92 -29.59 -23.64
N LYS A 429 45.51 -28.47 -23.22
CA LYS A 429 46.49 -27.69 -24.00
C LYS A 429 47.88 -28.06 -23.48
#